data_AF-A0A6N4T8E8-F1
#
_entry.id   AF-A0A6N4T8E8-F1
#
_cell.length_a   1.000
_cell.length_b   1.000
_cell.length_c   1.000
_cell.angle_alpha   90.00
_cell.angle_beta   90.00
_cell.angle_gamma   90.00
#
_symmetry.space_group_name_H-M   'P 1'
#
loop_
_entity.id
_entity.type
_entity.pdbx_description
1 polymer ?
#
loop_
_entity_poly.entity_id
_entity_poly.type
_entity_poly.pdbx_seq_one_letter_code
_entity_poly.pdbx_strand_id
1 'polypeptide(L)'
;MNGGYITVSSQTTGVAIATSGTSASAAIPTMSSGELPRFIRVAATAPACVRLGKSSATALSTDLQVQPGDAVILSVNGNDRIAAIQVAAAGVVQVSPLENM
;
A
#
# COMPACT_ATOMS: atom_id res chain seq x y z
N MET A 1 -4.52 -19.49 19.14
CA MET A 1 -4.01 -18.80 17.94
C MET A 1 -2.74 -18.09 18.37
N ASN A 2 -1.57 -18.52 17.89
CA ASN A 2 -0.30 -17.87 18.22
C ASN A 2 -0.23 -16.58 17.39
N GLY A 3 -0.88 -15.53 17.90
CA GLY A 3 -0.92 -14.21 17.27
C GLY A 3 0.43 -13.53 17.48
N GLY A 4 1.39 -13.82 16.60
CA GLY A 4 2.64 -13.08 16.54
C GLY A 4 2.38 -11.59 16.37
N TYR A 5 3.24 -10.76 16.95
CA TYR A 5 3.14 -9.31 16.84
C TYR A 5 3.49 -8.86 15.41
N ILE A 6 2.65 -8.00 14.82
CA ILE A 6 2.99 -7.35 13.54
C ILE A 6 4.03 -6.27 13.82
N THR A 7 5.16 -6.32 13.13
CA THR A 7 6.20 -5.30 13.24
C THR A 7 6.16 -4.41 11.99
N VAL A 8 6.20 -3.10 12.19
CA VAL A 8 6.39 -2.14 11.08
C VAL A 8 7.87 -1.81 10.99
N SER A 9 8.40 -1.66 9.78
CA SER A 9 9.82 -1.37 9.59
C SER A 9 10.27 -0.12 10.35
N SER A 10 11.39 -0.25 11.06
CA SER A 10 11.99 0.84 11.85
C SER A 10 12.95 1.71 11.05
N GLN A 11 13.44 1.24 9.90
CA GLN A 11 14.42 1.95 9.06
C GLN A 11 13.79 2.65 7.86
N THR A 12 12.72 2.07 7.30
CA THR A 12 12.06 2.62 6.10
C THR A 12 10.69 3.16 6.46
N THR A 13 10.49 4.46 6.23
CA THR A 13 9.20 5.11 6.40
C THR A 13 8.19 4.54 5.41
N GLY A 14 6.94 4.38 5.85
CA GLY A 14 5.83 4.12 4.94
C GLY A 14 5.71 5.21 3.87
N VAL A 15 5.03 4.90 2.77
CA VAL A 15 4.79 5.86 1.69
C VAL A 15 3.37 6.38 1.72
N ALA A 16 3.25 7.70 1.51
CA ALA A 16 2.00 8.41 1.35
C ALA A 16 1.76 8.70 -0.13
N ILE A 17 0.75 8.08 -0.73
CA ILE A 17 0.34 8.34 -2.11
C ILE A 17 -0.80 9.34 -2.09
N ALA A 18 -0.48 10.61 -2.34
CA ALA A 18 -1.50 11.62 -2.60
C ALA A 18 -2.05 11.41 -4.02
N THR A 19 -3.36 11.23 -4.15
CA THR A 19 -4.03 10.98 -5.43
C THR A 19 -5.41 11.65 -5.46
N SER A 20 -5.97 11.75 -6.66
CA SER A 20 -7.30 12.27 -6.99
C SER A 20 -7.96 11.33 -8.00
N GLY A 21 -8.80 11.83 -8.92
CA GLY A 21 -9.32 11.05 -10.05
C GLY A 21 -8.26 10.57 -11.06
N THR A 22 -6.97 10.82 -10.80
CA THR A 22 -5.84 10.33 -11.60
C THR A 22 -4.98 9.40 -10.76
N SER A 23 -4.65 8.23 -11.32
CA SER A 23 -3.75 7.27 -10.68
C SER A 23 -2.38 7.88 -10.39
N ALA A 24 -1.89 7.67 -9.17
CA ALA A 24 -0.51 7.94 -8.78
C ALA A 24 0.15 6.66 -8.26
N SER A 25 1.45 6.49 -8.50
CA SER A 25 2.20 5.30 -8.09
C SER A 25 3.41 5.65 -7.23
N ALA A 26 3.75 4.77 -6.31
CA ALA A 26 4.95 4.87 -5.49
C ALA A 26 5.71 3.54 -5.44
N ALA A 27 6.97 3.60 -5.03
CA ALA A 27 7.73 2.41 -4.67
C ALA A 27 7.13 1.81 -3.40
N ILE A 28 7.06 0.48 -3.34
CA ILE A 28 6.77 -0.22 -2.09
C ILE A 28 7.97 0.03 -1.15
N PRO A 29 7.74 0.53 0.07
CA PRO A 29 8.82 0.67 1.04
C PRO A 29 9.44 -0.69 1.36
N THR A 30 10.76 -0.76 1.44
CA THR A 30 11.48 -1.98 1.81
C THR A 30 11.33 -2.29 3.29
N MET A 31 11.64 -3.52 3.69
CA MET A 31 11.82 -3.87 5.11
C MET A 31 13.21 -3.41 5.60
N SER A 32 13.46 -3.61 6.90
CA SER A 32 14.69 -3.23 7.61
C SER A 32 15.94 -3.97 7.10
N SER A 33 15.78 -5.13 6.44
CA SER A 33 16.88 -5.80 5.75
C SER A 33 17.24 -5.15 4.40
N GLY A 34 16.44 -4.21 3.91
CA GLY A 34 16.56 -3.62 2.57
C GLY A 34 15.86 -4.42 1.46
N GLU A 35 15.28 -5.57 1.78
CA GLU A 35 14.52 -6.38 0.82
C GLU A 35 13.07 -5.87 0.65
N LEU A 36 12.37 -6.35 -0.38
CA LEU A 36 10.93 -6.11 -0.50
C LEU A 36 10.19 -6.90 0.59
N PRO A 37 9.23 -6.28 1.30
CA PRO A 37 8.48 -6.98 2.32
C PRO A 37 7.57 -8.04 1.69
N ARG A 38 7.27 -9.13 2.41
CA ARG A 38 6.32 -10.15 1.94
C ARG A 38 4.90 -9.62 1.87
N PHE A 39 4.58 -8.67 2.74
CA PHE A 39 3.27 -8.06 2.87
C PHE A 39 3.36 -6.58 3.18
N ILE A 40 2.32 -5.85 2.80
CA ILE A 40 2.14 -4.44 3.12
C ILE A 40 0.77 -4.22 3.74
N ARG A 41 0.66 -3.27 4.66
CA ARG A 41 -0.61 -2.72 5.12
C ARG A 41 -0.93 -1.49 4.30
N VAL A 42 -2.15 -1.40 3.79
CA VAL A 42 -2.65 -0.28 2.98
C VAL A 42 -3.89 0.29 3.64
N ALA A 43 -3.88 1.59 3.92
CA ALA A 43 -5.01 2.33 4.49
C ALA A 43 -5.27 3.60 3.69
N ALA A 44 -6.50 4.12 3.73
CA ALA A 44 -6.88 5.30 2.94
C ALA A 44 -7.63 6.35 3.78
N THR A 45 -7.43 7.63 3.46
CA THR A 45 -8.17 8.75 4.08
C THR A 45 -9.47 9.11 3.33
N ALA A 46 -9.59 8.66 2.08
CA ALA A 46 -10.75 8.78 1.20
C ALA A 46 -10.91 7.45 0.44
N PRO A 47 -12.09 7.09 -0.09
CA PRO A 47 -12.27 5.84 -0.82
C PRO A 47 -11.32 5.76 -2.03
N ALA A 48 -10.42 4.79 -2.03
CA ALA A 48 -9.36 4.64 -3.03
C ALA A 48 -9.36 3.23 -3.61
N CYS A 49 -9.05 3.09 -4.91
CA CYS A 49 -8.73 1.80 -5.50
C CYS A 49 -7.21 1.66 -5.63
N VAL A 50 -6.67 0.49 -5.30
CA VAL A 50 -5.22 0.22 -5.28
C VAL A 50 -4.83 -0.98 -6.12
N ARG A 51 -3.66 -0.91 -6.74
CA ARG A 51 -3.11 -2.00 -7.57
C ARG A 51 -1.61 -2.15 -7.35
N LEU A 52 -1.15 -3.39 -7.23
CA LEU A 52 0.28 -3.74 -7.25
C LEU A 52 0.79 -3.88 -8.68
N GLY A 53 2.06 -3.58 -8.90
CA GLY A 53 2.73 -3.79 -10.18
C GLY A 53 4.23 -3.94 -10.08
N LYS A 54 4.83 -4.38 -11.19
CA LYS A 54 6.28 -4.56 -11.33
C LYS A 54 6.84 -3.49 -12.25
N SER A 55 7.83 -2.75 -11.77
CA SER A 55 8.47 -1.58 -12.39
C SER A 55 7.53 -0.37 -12.58
N SER A 56 6.26 -0.60 -12.92
CA SER A 56 5.20 0.40 -13.00
C SER A 56 3.88 -0.15 -12.42
N ALA A 57 2.98 0.76 -12.04
CA ALA A 57 1.62 0.43 -11.64
C ALA A 57 0.68 1.57 -12.02
N THR A 58 -0.54 1.25 -12.47
CA THR A 58 -1.61 2.20 -12.72
C THR A 58 -2.90 1.62 -12.17
N ALA A 59 -3.46 2.28 -11.16
CA ALA A 59 -4.71 1.89 -10.53
C ALA A 59 -5.90 2.38 -11.35
N LEU A 60 -6.93 1.55 -11.43
CA LEU A 60 -8.22 1.82 -12.06
C LEU A 60 -9.32 1.76 -11.00
N SER A 61 -10.45 2.40 -11.28
CA SER A 61 -11.62 2.39 -10.39
C SER A 61 -12.24 1.01 -10.19
N THR A 62 -11.83 0.00 -10.97
CA THR A 62 -12.26 -1.40 -10.86
C THR A 62 -11.32 -2.27 -10.03
N ASP A 63 -10.21 -1.71 -9.53
CA ASP A 63 -9.27 -2.45 -8.67
C ASP A 63 -9.78 -2.58 -7.23
N LEU A 64 -8.97 -3.17 -6.36
CA LEU A 64 -9.29 -3.37 -4.95
C LEU A 64 -9.57 -2.02 -4.27
N GLN A 65 -10.79 -1.86 -3.77
CA GLN A 65 -11.21 -0.66 -3.06
C GLN A 65 -10.86 -0.75 -1.57
N VAL A 66 -10.27 0.32 -1.03
CA VAL A 66 -9.99 0.52 0.39
C VAL A 66 -10.81 1.72 0.87
N GLN A 67 -11.61 1.52 1.91
CA GLN A 67 -12.51 2.55 2.46
C GLN A 67 -11.81 3.39 3.53
N PRO A 68 -12.26 4.64 3.78
CA PRO A 68 -11.80 5.43 4.90
C PRO A 68 -12.02 4.70 6.23
N GLY A 69 -11.00 4.67 7.08
CA GLY A 69 -11.06 3.99 8.37
C GLY A 69 -10.84 2.47 8.30
N ASP A 70 -10.67 1.91 7.10
CA ASP A 70 -10.29 0.51 6.89
C ASP A 70 -8.79 0.38 6.54
N ALA A 71 -8.26 -0.82 6.72
CA ALA A 71 -6.94 -1.19 6.23
C ALA A 71 -6.92 -2.66 5.75
N VAL A 72 -6.30 -2.86 4.59
CA VAL A 72 -6.09 -4.19 4.02
C VAL A 72 -4.62 -4.59 4.12
N ILE A 73 -4.37 -5.88 4.25
CA ILE A 73 -3.02 -6.45 4.16
C ILE A 73 -2.92 -7.16 2.81
N LEU A 74 -1.94 -6.76 2.00
CA LEU A 74 -1.70 -7.33 0.67
C LEU A 74 -0.36 -8.07 0.66
N SER A 75 -0.34 -9.24 0.05
CA SER A 75 0.92 -9.89 -0.30
C SER A 75 1.56 -9.15 -1.47
N VAL A 76 2.84 -8.80 -1.32
CA VAL A 76 3.59 -8.07 -2.35
C VAL A 76 3.88 -8.98 -3.56
N ASN A 77 4.12 -10.26 -3.32
CA ASN A 77 4.33 -11.29 -4.35
C ASN A 77 5.28 -10.88 -5.50
N GLY A 78 6.42 -10.26 -5.15
CA GLY A 78 7.46 -9.84 -6.09
C GLY A 78 7.25 -8.49 -6.79
N ASN A 79 6.08 -7.85 -6.60
CA ASN A 79 5.82 -6.49 -7.06
C ASN A 79 6.69 -5.47 -6.30
N ASP A 80 7.00 -4.34 -6.92
CA ASP A 80 7.82 -3.28 -6.32
C ASP A 80 7.15 -1.90 -6.40
N ARG A 81 5.99 -1.81 -7.06
CA ARG A 81 5.17 -0.62 -7.14
C ARG A 81 3.77 -0.89 -6.61
N ILE A 82 3.19 0.16 -6.05
CA ILE A 82 1.77 0.25 -5.73
C ILE A 82 1.23 1.55 -6.30
N ALA A 83 0.07 1.49 -6.92
CA ALA A 83 -0.67 2.65 -7.41
C ALA A 83 -2.00 2.80 -6.68
N ALA A 84 -2.47 4.03 -6.61
CA ALA A 84 -3.75 4.40 -6.03
C ALA A 84 -4.46 5.44 -6.91
N ILE A 85 -5.79 5.34 -6.96
CA ILE A 85 -6.71 6.32 -7.56
C ILE A 85 -7.87 6.57 -6.61
N GLN A 86 -8.29 7.82 -6.43
CA GLN A 86 -9.44 8.14 -5.60
C GLN A 86 -10.75 8.02 -6.36
N VAL A 87 -11.78 7.50 -5.69
CA VAL A 87 -13.09 7.22 -6.30
C VAL A 87 -14.02 8.44 -6.26
N ALA A 88 -13.84 9.36 -5.30
CA ALA A 88 -14.74 10.50 -5.13
C ALA A 88 -14.02 11.84 -4.84
N ALA A 89 -13.12 11.88 -3.86
CA ALA A 89 -12.41 13.08 -3.46
C ALA A 89 -10.91 12.81 -3.30
N ALA A 90 -10.09 13.84 -3.53
CA ALA A 90 -8.65 13.74 -3.30
C ALA A 90 -8.35 13.31 -1.85
N GLY A 91 -7.32 12.52 -1.69
CA GLY A 91 -6.94 11.96 -0.39
C GLY A 91 -5.62 11.23 -0.47
N VAL A 92 -5.28 10.55 0.61
CA VAL A 92 -4.00 9.87 0.76
C VAL A 92 -4.21 8.38 0.99
N VAL A 93 -3.44 7.57 0.29
CA VAL A 93 -3.25 6.14 0.58
C VAL A 93 -1.92 5.97 1.31
N GLN A 94 -1.97 5.43 2.51
CA GLN A 94 -0.82 5.11 3.35
C GLN A 94 -0.44 3.65 3.16
N VAL A 95 0.83 3.40 2.88
CA VAL A 95 1.37 2.06 2.68
C VAL A 95 2.54 1.83 3.62
N SER A 96 2.46 0.76 4.42
CA SER A 96 3.49 0.41 5.39
C SER A 96 4.03 -1.00 5.11
N PRO A 97 5.36 -1.20 5.11
CA PRO A 97 5.96 -2.52 5.04
C PRO A 97 5.69 -3.28 6.34
N LEU A 98 5.34 -4.56 6.24
CA LEU A 98 5.13 -5.43 7.39
C LEU A 98 6.27 -6.45 7.51
N GLU A 99 6.76 -6.59 8.73
CA GLU A 99 7.81 -7.50 9.13
C GLU A 99 7.28 -8.50 10.17
N ASN A 100 7.89 -9.69 10.20
CA ASN A 100 7.58 -10.75 11.15
C ASN A 100 6.08 -11.14 11.19
N MET A 101 5.51 -11.43 10.01
CA MET A 101 4.14 -11.95 9.87
C MET A 101 4.10 -13.45 9.59
#